data_AF-A0A382WDC0-F1
#
_entry.id   AF-A0A382WDC0-F1
#
_cell.length_a   1.000
_cell.length_b   1.000
_cell.length_c   1.000
_cell.angle_alpha   90.00
_cell.angle_beta   90.00
_cell.angle_gamma   90.00
#
_symmetry.space_group_name_H-M   'P 1'
#
loop_
_entity.id
_entity.type
_entity.pdbx_description
1 polymer ?
#
loop_
_entity_poly.entity_id
_entity_poly.type
_entity_poly.pdbx_seq_one_letter_code
_entity_poly.pdbx_strand_id
1 'polypeptide(L)' 'MEQTEQHPQLTPAAEFQRSGRCPVNLRWVIFHQKESLEENGAIIRFGKRRWLVDEDKFIIWLRENGSSFSTPSRNIN' A
#
# COMPACT_ATOMS: atom_id res chain seq x y z
N MET A 1 -27.86 10.96 -14.36
CA MET A 1 -27.08 9.89 -13.72
C MET A 1 -26.00 10.60 -12.94
N GLU A 2 -26.17 10.72 -11.64
CA GLU A 2 -25.19 11.38 -10.78
C GLU A 2 -23.87 10.64 -10.90
N GLN A 3 -22.86 11.29 -11.48
CA GLN A 3 -21.49 10.83 -11.36
C GLN A 3 -21.14 11.04 -9.89
N THR A 4 -21.38 10.03 -9.05
CA THR A 4 -20.74 9.96 -7.74
C THR A 4 -19.25 9.96 -8.03
N GLU A 5 -18.62 11.12 -7.90
CA GLU A 5 -17.18 11.21 -7.79
C GLU A 5 -16.81 10.23 -6.67
N GLN A 6 -16.33 9.04 -7.05
CA GLN A 6 -15.79 8.10 -6.10
C GLN A 6 -14.51 8.74 -5.62
N HIS A 7 -14.62 9.59 -4.60
CA HIS A 7 -13.47 10.09 -3.89
C HIS A 7 -12.69 8.85 -3.44
N PRO A 8 -11.41 8.72 -3.85
CA PRO A 8 -10.61 7.57 -3.48
C PRO A 8 -10.62 7.46 -1.96
N GLN A 9 -11.23 6.40 -1.44
CA GLN A 9 -11.40 6.25 -0.02
C GLN A 9 -10.06 5.89 0.60
N LEU A 10 -9.58 6.78 1.46
CA LEU A 10 -8.38 6.57 2.24
C LEU A 10 -8.71 5.62 3.40
N THR A 11 -8.27 4.38 3.28
CA THR A 11 -8.53 3.36 4.30
C THR A 11 -7.40 3.35 5.32
N PRO A 12 -7.68 3.31 6.63
CA PRO A 12 -6.64 3.11 7.63
C PRO A 12 -5.85 1.82 7.35
N ALA A 13 -4.52 1.88 7.42
CA ALA A 13 -3.65 0.72 7.13
C ALA A 13 -4.04 -0.54 7.93
N ALA A 14 -4.44 -0.37 9.19
CA ALA A 14 -4.91 -1.47 10.03
C ALA A 14 -6.22 -2.10 9.52
N GLU A 15 -7.12 -1.30 8.97
CA GLU A 15 -8.39 -1.75 8.40
C GLU A 15 -8.16 -2.41 7.04
N PHE A 16 -7.33 -1.81 6.18
CA PHE A 16 -6.98 -2.39 4.89
C PHE A 16 -6.37 -3.80 5.06
N GLN A 17 -5.46 -3.96 6.04
CA GLN A 17 -4.88 -5.27 6.35
C GLN A 17 -5.89 -6.26 6.95
N ARG A 18 -6.83 -5.80 7.79
CA ARG A 18 -7.88 -6.66 8.37
C ARG A 18 -8.95 -7.08 7.37
N SER A 19 -9.20 -6.26 6.35
CA SER A 19 -10.22 -6.50 5.33
C SER A 19 -9.90 -7.69 4.42
N GLY A 20 -8.65 -8.19 4.44
CA GLY A 20 -8.19 -9.25 3.52
C GLY A 20 -7.96 -8.78 2.08
N ARG A 21 -8.23 -7.51 1.77
CA ARG A 21 -7.98 -6.92 0.44
C ARG A 21 -6.51 -6.62 0.17
N CYS A 22 -5.71 -6.45 1.22
CA CYS A 22 -4.28 -6.22 1.07
C CYS A 22 -3.55 -7.54 0.76
N PRO A 23 -2.88 -7.67 -0.40
CA PRO A 23 -2.23 -8.92 -0.81
C PRO A 23 -0.93 -9.22 -0.05
N VAL A 24 -0.42 -8.26 0.74
CA VAL A 24 0.90 -8.33 1.38
C VAL A 24 0.86 -7.83 2.83
N ASN A 25 1.93 -8.08 3.58
CA ASN A 25 2.07 -7.49 4.92
C ASN A 25 2.34 -5.99 4.82
N LEU A 26 1.28 -5.20 4.85
CA LEU A 26 1.31 -3.75 4.69
C LEU A 26 2.27 -3.05 5.66
N ARG A 27 2.34 -3.48 6.93
CA ARG A 27 3.28 -2.91 7.91
C ARG A 27 4.73 -3.11 7.47
N TRP A 28 5.06 -4.28 6.91
CA TRP A 28 6.39 -4.57 6.40
C TRP A 28 6.72 -3.67 5.20
N VAL A 29 5.80 -3.52 4.25
CA VAL A 29 6.01 -2.68 3.07
C VAL A 29 6.18 -1.21 3.46
N ILE A 30 5.31 -0.68 4.33
CA ILE A 30 5.43 0.71 4.84
C ILE A 30 6.77 0.92 5.55
N PHE A 31 7.26 -0.07 6.30
CA PHE A 31 8.54 0.08 7.00
C PHE A 31 9.74 0.17 6.05
N HIS A 32 9.74 -0.60 4.97
CA HIS A 32 10.89 -0.67 4.05
C HIS A 32 10.80 0.33 2.89
N GLN A 33 9.59 0.68 2.46
CA GLN A 33 9.32 1.46 1.24
C GLN A 33 8.51 2.71 1.52
N LYS A 34 8.62 3.25 2.74
CA LYS A 34 7.88 4.42 3.21
C LYS A 34 7.93 5.58 2.21
N GLU A 35 9.14 5.97 1.81
CA GLU A 35 9.39 7.13 0.97
C GLU A 35 8.74 6.97 -0.40
N SER A 36 9.03 5.85 -1.07
CA SER A 36 8.43 5.54 -2.38
C SER A 36 6.90 5.47 -2.33
N LEU A 37 6.32 4.90 -1.27
CA LEU A 37 4.87 4.85 -1.09
C LEU A 37 4.25 6.23 -0.85
N GLU A 38 4.92 7.12 -0.11
CA GLU A 38 4.48 8.50 0.11
C GLU A 38 4.56 9.31 -1.19
N GLU A 39 5.65 9.18 -1.96
CA GLU A 39 5.84 9.86 -3.25
C GLU A 39 4.78 9.48 -4.28
N ASN A 40 4.41 8.20 -4.34
CA ASN A 40 3.35 7.71 -5.22
C ASN A 40 1.94 7.99 -4.68
N GLY A 41 1.82 8.59 -3.50
CA GLY A 41 0.55 8.87 -2.84
C GLY A 41 -0.23 7.62 -2.43
N ALA A 42 0.43 6.46 -2.35
CA ALA A 42 -0.15 5.20 -1.92
C ALA A 42 -0.40 5.16 -0.41
N ILE A 43 0.43 5.88 0.37
CA ILE A 43 0.21 6.06 1.80
C ILE A 43 0.26 7.53 2.20
N ILE A 44 -0.49 7.88 3.23
CA ILE A 44 -0.54 9.22 3.80
C ILE A 44 -0.38 9.09 5.31
N ARG A 45 0.54 9.87 5.88
CA ARG A 45 0.72 9.93 7.34
C ARG A 45 -0.39 10.74 7.97
N PHE A 46 -1.19 10.12 8.83
CA PHE A 46 -2.22 10.79 9.61
C PHE A 46 -1.85 10.81 11.10
N GLY A 47 -1.35 11.95 11.55
CA GLY A 47 -0.91 12.15 12.93
C GLY A 47 0.33 11.32 13.32
N LYS A 48 0.47 11.02 14.61
CA LYS A 48 1.73 10.46 15.16
C LYS A 48 1.96 8.99 14.78
N ARG A 49 0.89 8.19 14.68
CA ARG A 49 0.97 6.71 14.59
C ARG A 49 0.00 6.06 13.60
N ARG A 50 -0.73 6.81 12.78
CA ARG A 50 -1.68 6.23 11.82
C ARG A 50 -1.22 6.49 10.39
N TRP A 51 -1.37 5.46 9.58
CA TRP A 51 -1.17 5.50 8.14
C TRP A 51 -2.52 5.30 7.48
N LEU A 52 -2.85 6.17 6.54
CA LEU A 52 -3.95 5.99 5.61
C LEU A 52 -3.38 5.45 4.31
N VAL A 53 -4.13 4.62 3.62
CA VAL A 53 -3.74 3.97 2.38
C VAL A 53 -4.77 4.26 1.32
N ASP A 54 -4.29 4.73 0.18
CA ASP A 54 -5.04 4.74 -1.07
C ASP A 54 -4.87 3.35 -1.69
N GLU A 55 -5.92 2.53 -1.64
CA GLU A 55 -5.83 1.11 -2.02
C GLU A 55 -5.47 0.94 -3.49
N ASP A 56 -6.04 1.76 -4.37
CA ASP A 56 -5.81 1.67 -5.81
C ASP A 56 -4.37 2.02 -6.14
N LYS A 57 -3.87 3.14 -5.61
CA LYS A 57 -2.47 3.55 -5.79
C LYS A 57 -1.50 2.57 -5.16
N PHE A 58 -1.84 1.99 -4.01
CA PHE A 58 -1.03 0.97 -3.37
C PHE A 58 -0.90 -0.28 -4.24
N ILE A 59 -2.00 -0.74 -4.84
CA ILE A 59 -1.98 -1.90 -5.74
C ILE A 59 -1.23 -1.60 -7.04
N ILE A 60 -1.40 -0.40 -7.61
CA ILE A 60 -0.62 0.04 -8.78
C ILE A 60 0.87 0.05 -8.45
N TRP A 61 1.25 0.71 -7.35
CA TRP A 61 2.63 0.75 -6.88
C TRP A 61 3.21 -0.65 -6.67
N LEU A 62 2.42 -1.57 -6.10
CA LEU A 62 2.84 -2.95 -5.87
C LEU A 62 3.08 -3.71 -7.18
N ARG A 63 2.28 -3.46 -8.22
CA ARG A 63 2.49 -4.07 -9.54
C ARG A 63 3.77 -3.56 -10.20
N GLU A 64 4.07 -2.28 -10.05
CA GLU A 64 5.22 -1.64 -10.68
C GLU A 64 6.54 -1.94 -9.94
N ASN A 65 6.49 -1.97 -8.61
CA ASN A 65 7.69 -2.02 -7.78
C ASN A 65 7.83 -3.34 -7.00
N GLY A 66 6.75 -4.12 -6.83
CA GLY A 66 6.73 -5.31 -5.97
C GLY A 66 7.67 -6.44 -6.40
N SER A 67 7.99 -6.53 -7.69
CA SER A 67 8.95 -7.51 -8.24
C SER A 67 10.39 -7.25 -7.80
N SER A 68 10.77 -5.99 -7.61
CA SER A 68 12.10 -5.59 -7.12
C SER A 68 12.35 -5.98 -5.67
N PHE A 69 11.29 -6.37 -4.94
CA PHE A 69 11.36 -6.70 -3.52
C PHE A 69 11.12 -8.19 -3.24
N SER A 70 11.22 -9.05 -4.26
CA SER A 70 11.18 -10.49 -4.05
C SER A 70 12.18 -10.87 -2.96
N THR A 71 11.68 -11.54 -1.92
CA THR A 71 12.48 -12.23 -0.89
C THR A 71 13.67 -12.88 -1.59
N PRO A 72 14.92 -12.77 -1.05
CA PRO A 72 16.10 -13.24 -1.75
C PRO A 72 15.81 -14.61 -2.32
N SER A 73 15.79 -14.68 -3.66
CA SER A 73 15.47 -15.91 -4.37
C SER A 73 16.40 -16.96 -3.79
N ARG A 74 15.84 -18.00 -3.15
CA ARG A 74 16.64 -19.15 -2.76
C ARG A 74 17.17 -19.68 -4.08
N ASN A 75 18.43 -19.38 -4.42
CA ASN A 75 19.14 -20.05 -5.49
C ASN A 75 19.15 -21.54 -5.10
N ILE A 76 18.20 -22.29 -5.64
CA ILE A 76 18.21 -23.74 -5.60
C ILE A 76 19.16 -24.11 -6.72
N ASN A 77 20.43 -24.32 -6.34
CA ASN A 77 21.45 -24.91 -7.19
C ASN A 77 21.30 -26.42 -7.17
#